data_AF-A0A3N6F3H4-F1
#
_entry.id   AF-A0A3N6F3H4-F1
#
_cell.length_a   1.000
_cell.length_b   1.000
_cell.length_c   1.000
_cell.angle_alpha   90.00
_cell.angle_beta   90.00
_cell.angle_gamma   90.00
#
_symmetry.space_group_name_H-M   'P 1'
#
loop_
_entity.id
_entity.type
_entity.pdbx_description
1 polymer ?
#
loop_
_entity_poly.entity_id
_entity_poly.type
_entity_poly.pdbx_seq_one_letter_code
_entity_poly.pdbx_strand_id
1 'polypeptide(L)' 'MPRVPVDLLPALPHLSGVPADVCALGRGSGGWAAGSRAARICDETYDR' A
#
# COMPACT_ATOMS: atom_id res chain seq x y z
N MET A 1 -11.10 -23.67 6.34
CA MET A 1 -10.55 -22.36 5.94
C MET A 1 -10.12 -22.47 4.48
N PRO A 2 -10.71 -21.74 3.53
CA PRO A 2 -10.20 -21.72 2.15
C PRO A 2 -8.77 -21.18 2.15
N ARG A 3 -7.83 -21.92 1.54
CA ARG A 3 -6.45 -21.46 1.35
C ARG A 3 -6.35 -20.92 -0.08
N VAL A 4 -6.14 -19.61 -0.21
CA VAL A 4 -5.87 -19.01 -1.51
C VAL A 4 -4.43 -19.36 -1.89
N PRO A 5 -4.17 -19.98 -3.05
CA PRO A 5 -2.82 -20.19 -3.55
C PRO A 5 -2.09 -18.85 -3.65
N VAL A 6 -0.93 -18.75 -3.00
CA VAL A 6 -0.14 -17.51 -2.95
C VAL A 6 0.29 -17.06 -4.35
N ASP A 7 0.45 -18.01 -5.28
CA ASP A 7 0.78 -17.76 -6.68
C ASP A 7 -0.29 -16.95 -7.47
N LEU A 8 -1.51 -16.83 -6.94
CA LEU A 8 -2.56 -15.99 -7.52
C LEU A 8 -2.53 -14.54 -7.04
N LEU A 9 -1.71 -14.23 -6.03
CA LEU A 9 -1.56 -12.85 -5.57
C LEU A 9 -0.57 -12.15 -6.51
N PRO A 10 -0.90 -10.93 -7.01
CA PRO A 10 0.09 -10.10 -7.67
C PRO A 10 1.30 -9.98 -6.74
N ALA A 11 2.50 -10.17 -7.29
CA ALA A 11 3.72 -9.99 -6.53
C ALA A 11 3.75 -8.57 -5.96
N LEU A 12 3.40 -8.43 -4.68
CA LEU A 12 3.52 -7.17 -3.98
C LEU A 12 5.02 -6.85 -3.93
N PRO A 13 5.43 -5.60 -4.23
CA PRO A 13 6.83 -5.23 -4.12
C PRO A 13 7.32 -5.57 -2.72
N HIS A 14 8.39 -6.37 -2.64
CA HIS A 14 9.05 -6.72 -1.40
C HIS A 14 9.68 -5.45 -0.81
N LEU A 15 8.91 -4.76 0.04
CA LEU A 15 9.38 -3.60 0.79
C LEU A 15 10.22 -4.12 1.95
N SER A 16 11.48 -4.42 1.64
CA SER A 16 12.46 -4.91 2.58
C SER A 16 12.90 -3.80 3.53
N GLY A 17 12.58 -3.94 4.82
CA GLY A 17 13.33 -3.33 5.92
C GLY A 17 13.22 -1.83 6.16
N VAL A 18 12.47 -1.08 5.38
CA VAL A 18 12.11 0.33 5.65
C VAL A 18 10.66 0.34 6.14
N PRO A 19 10.26 1.14 7.14
CA PRO A 19 8.85 1.40 7.38
C PRO A 19 8.32 2.04 6.10
N ALA A 20 7.79 1.22 5.20
CA ALA A 20 7.34 1.67 3.92
C ALA A 20 6.29 2.74 4.17
N ASP A 21 6.51 3.94 3.64
CA ASP A 21 5.53 5.01 3.72
C ASP A 21 4.21 4.44 3.24
N VAL A 22 3.28 4.23 4.17
CA VAL A 22 1.98 3.61 3.92
C VAL A 22 1.27 4.39 2.81
N CYS A 23 1.55 5.68 2.72
CA CYS A 23 1.04 6.59 1.72
C CYS A 23 1.67 6.33 0.34
N ALA A 24 2.97 6.05 0.25
CA ALA A 24 3.61 5.61 -0.98
C ALA A 24 3.11 4.24 -1.43
N LEU A 25 2.88 3.32 -0.49
CA LEU A 25 2.29 1.99 -0.73
C LEU A 25 0.88 2.07 -1.31
N GLY A 26 0.02 2.88 -0.69
CA GLY A 26 -1.34 3.11 -1.16
C GLY A 26 -1.37 3.74 -2.56
N ARG A 27 -0.47 4.68 -2.84
CA ARG A 27 -0.33 5.31 -4.17
C ARG A 27 0.20 4.35 -5.23
N GLY A 28 1.20 3.53 -4.90
CA GLY A 28 1.89 2.66 -5.87
C GLY A 28 1.26 1.28 -6.08
N SER A 29 0.55 0.75 -5.09
CA SER A 29 0.01 -0.61 -5.12
C SER A 29 -1.44 -0.70 -4.63
N GLY A 30 -1.89 0.24 -3.80
CA GLY A 30 -3.25 0.30 -3.27
C GLY A 30 -4.28 0.97 -4.19
N GLY A 31 -3.87 1.47 -5.36
CA GLY A 31 -4.76 2.15 -6.31
C GLY A 31 -5.23 3.53 -5.84
N TRP A 32 -4.57 4.14 -4.87
CA TRP A 32 -4.90 5.50 -4.42
C TRP A 32 -4.42 6.50 -5.45
N ALA A 33 -5.34 7.06 -6.23
CA ALA A 33 -5.02 8.19 -7.10
C ALA A 33 -4.38 9.34 -6.31
N ALA A 34 -3.45 10.07 -6.92
CA ALA A 34 -2.87 11.27 -6.34
C ALA A 34 -3.99 12.27 -6.00
N GLY A 35 -4.04 12.74 -4.74
CA GLY A 35 -5.11 13.61 -4.26
C GLY A 35 -6.42 12.90 -3.86
N SER A 36 -6.48 11.58 -3.97
CA SER A 36 -7.59 10.80 -3.43
C SER A 36 -7.77 11.05 -1.92
N ARG A 37 -9.00 10.87 -1.43
CA ARG A 37 -9.28 11.03 -0.01
C ARG A 37 -8.42 10.10 0.86
N ALA A 38 -8.15 8.89 0.39
CA ALA A 38 -7.28 7.94 1.08
C ALA A 38 -5.82 8.42 1.12
N ALA A 39 -5.30 8.94 0.01
CA ALA A 39 -3.97 9.55 -0.02
C ALA A 39 -3.87 10.74 0.94
N ARG A 40 -4.85 11.64 0.94
CA ARG A 40 -4.88 12.81 1.84
C ARG A 40 -4.93 12.43 3.32
N ILE A 41 -5.82 11.51 3.69
CA ILE A 41 -5.91 11.02 5.08
C ILE A 41 -4.59 10.36 5.50
N CYS A 42 -3.97 9.60 4.60
CA CYS A 42 -2.69 8.99 4.89
C CYS A 42 -1.62 10.05 5.13
N ASP A 43 -1.50 11.03 4.23
CA ASP A 43 -0.52 12.11 4.38
C ASP A 43 -0.78 12.90 5.69
N GLU A 44 -2.03 13.18 6.04
CA GLU A 44 -2.40 13.87 7.28
C GLU A 44 -2.11 13.07 8.57
N THR A 45 -2.13 11.74 8.50
CA THR A 45 -2.09 10.87 9.70
C THR A 45 -0.73 10.21 9.90
N TYR A 46 -0.01 9.92 8.81
CA TYR A 46 1.15 9.04 8.80
C TYR A 46 2.39 9.67 8.14
N ASP A 47 2.27 10.78 7.41
CA ASP A 47 3.44 11.54 6.92
C ASP A 47 4.02 12.31 8.13
N ARG A 48 5.26 12.01 8.52
CA ARG A 48 5.93 12.61 9.68
C ARG A 48 7.29 13.19 9.30
#